data_AF-A0A1B6L6W0-F1
#
_entry.id   AF-A0A1B6L6W0-F1
#
_cell.length_a   1.000
_cell.length_b   1.000
_cell.length_c   1.000
_cell.angle_alpha   90.00
_cell.angle_beta   90.00
_cell.angle_gamma   90.00
#
_symmetry.space_group_name_H-M   'P 1'
#
loop_
_entity.id
_entity.type
_entity.pdbx_description
1 polymer ?
#
loop_
_entity_poly.entity_id
_entity_poly.type
_entity_poly.pdbx_seq_one_letter_code
_entity_poly.pdbx_strand_id
1 'polypeptide(L)'
;FCIPGFHVYNVLSGTTEKYGKDFGKNLAKENIPEVLKKFLNSASEQSKTVGEEMLRQLNKILDWWRYQQIYHMYSSSLLLTYDAEVLRTPSDQPMCSNVRLILIDFAHVFPANNALDLNYLNGLDSFVHIFTAVVNEL
;
A
#
# COMPACT_ATOMS: atom_id res chain seq x y z
N PHE A 1 3.22 -11.19 -2.14
CA PHE A 1 1.99 -10.50 -1.68
C PHE A 1 0.91 -10.65 -2.76
N CYS A 2 -0.34 -10.28 -2.47
CA CYS A 2 -1.40 -10.15 -3.46
C CYS A 2 -2.21 -8.88 -3.19
N ILE A 3 -2.91 -8.36 -4.21
CA ILE A 3 -3.85 -7.23 -4.04
C ILE A 3 -5.25 -7.83 -4.01
N PRO A 4 -5.89 -7.99 -2.84
CA PRO A 4 -7.21 -8.63 -2.74
C PRO A 4 -8.35 -7.77 -3.31
N GLY A 5 -8.09 -6.47 -3.48
CA GLY A 5 -9.02 -5.50 -4.04
C GLY A 5 -8.62 -4.07 -3.66
N PHE A 6 -9.22 -3.09 -4.31
CA PHE A 6 -9.06 -1.67 -3.98
C PHE A 6 -10.27 -0.86 -4.46
N HIS A 7 -10.49 0.28 -3.83
CA HIS A 7 -11.41 1.32 -4.29
C HIS A 7 -10.59 2.56 -4.63
N VAL A 8 -10.93 3.24 -5.71
CA VAL A 8 -10.26 4.47 -6.12
C VAL A 8 -11.27 5.48 -6.59
N TYR A 9 -11.16 6.72 -6.10
CA TYR A 9 -11.86 7.86 -6.68
C TYR A 9 -10.99 8.43 -7.79
N ASN A 10 -11.48 8.41 -9.02
CA ASN A 10 -10.80 8.94 -10.20
C ASN A 10 -11.04 10.44 -10.27
N VAL A 11 -10.01 11.24 -10.00
CA VAL A 11 -10.13 12.70 -9.87
C VAL A 11 -10.47 13.43 -11.18
N LEU A 12 -10.19 12.81 -12.34
CA LEU A 12 -10.50 13.38 -13.65
C LEU A 12 -11.97 13.17 -14.02
N SER A 13 -12.50 11.97 -13.77
CA SER A 13 -13.88 11.62 -14.09
C SER A 13 -14.88 11.96 -12.98
N GLY A 14 -14.40 12.16 -11.75
CA GLY A 14 -15.25 12.34 -10.57
C GLY A 14 -16.02 11.09 -10.14
N THR A 15 -15.56 9.89 -10.56
CA THR A 15 -16.25 8.63 -10.29
C THR A 15 -15.43 7.70 -9.39
N THR A 16 -16.12 6.86 -8.64
CA THR A 16 -15.49 5.83 -7.81
C THR A 16 -15.52 4.49 -8.53
N GLU A 17 -14.36 3.85 -8.64
CA GLU A 17 -14.21 2.52 -9.21
C GLU A 17 -13.86 1.51 -8.11
N LYS A 18 -14.45 0.31 -8.19
CA LYS A 18 -14.26 -0.77 -7.22
C LYS A 18 -13.74 -2.02 -7.89
N TYR A 19 -12.62 -2.52 -7.39
CA TYR A 19 -11.94 -3.72 -7.88
C TYR A 19 -11.91 -4.77 -6.77
N GLY A 20 -12.56 -5.90 -7.00
CA GLY A 20 -12.70 -6.97 -6.01
C GLY A 20 -11.68 -8.10 -6.18
N LYS A 21 -11.93 -9.19 -5.45
CA LYS A 21 -11.06 -10.39 -5.42
C LYS A 21 -10.83 -11.01 -6.80
N ASP A 22 -11.83 -10.99 -7.67
CA ASP A 22 -11.72 -11.59 -9.00
C ASP A 22 -10.79 -10.77 -9.91
N PHE A 23 -10.72 -9.46 -9.70
CA PHE A 23 -9.69 -8.64 -10.36
C PHE A 23 -8.31 -8.97 -9.82
N GLY A 24 -8.17 -8.98 -8.49
CA GLY A 24 -6.90 -9.22 -7.79
C GLY A 24 -6.25 -10.57 -8.12
N LYS A 25 -7.05 -11.63 -8.22
CA LYS A 25 -6.58 -13.00 -8.56
C LYS A 25 -5.97 -13.10 -9.96
N ASN A 26 -6.36 -12.22 -10.87
CA ASN A 26 -5.90 -12.24 -12.26
C ASN A 26 -4.76 -11.24 -12.51
N LEU A 27 -4.26 -10.57 -11.47
CA LEU A 27 -3.12 -9.67 -11.61
C LEU A 27 -1.81 -10.46 -11.76
N ALA A 28 -1.23 -10.37 -12.95
CA ALA A 28 0.14 -10.78 -13.17
C ALA A 28 1.12 -9.71 -12.65
N LYS A 29 2.37 -10.09 -12.41
CA LYS A 29 3.40 -9.21 -11.83
C LYS A 29 3.60 -7.95 -12.67
N GLU A 30 3.45 -8.09 -13.98
CA GLU A 30 3.63 -7.06 -15.00
C GLU A 30 2.53 -5.98 -14.94
N ASN A 31 1.35 -6.32 -14.41
CA ASN A 31 0.22 -5.40 -14.30
C ASN A 31 0.21 -4.60 -13.00
N ILE A 32 0.99 -5.01 -11.98
CA ILE A 32 1.01 -4.37 -10.67
C ILE A 32 1.37 -2.88 -10.76
N PRO A 33 2.40 -2.45 -11.53
CA PRO A 33 2.75 -1.04 -11.63
C PRO A 33 1.58 -0.17 -12.11
N GLU A 34 0.84 -0.62 -13.13
CA GLU A 34 -0.29 0.13 -13.69
C GLU A 34 -1.48 0.19 -12.71
N VAL A 35 -1.71 -0.87 -11.92
CA VAL A 35 -2.69 -0.84 -10.84
C VAL A 35 -2.32 0.17 -9.77
N LEU A 36 -1.05 0.25 -9.39
CA LEU A 36 -0.57 1.22 -8.40
C LEU A 36 -0.64 2.66 -8.92
N LYS A 37 -0.26 2.90 -10.18
CA LYS A 37 -0.42 4.21 -10.85
C LYS A 37 -1.89 4.63 -10.87
N LYS A 38 -2.80 3.70 -11.18
CA LYS A 38 -4.24 3.95 -11.13
C LYS A 38 -4.70 4.27 -9.71
N PHE A 39 -4.30 3.48 -8.72
CA PHE A 39 -4.65 3.72 -7.31
C PHE A 39 -4.16 5.07 -6.81
N LEU A 40 -2.97 5.52 -7.23
CA LEU A 40 -2.38 6.81 -6.89
C LEU A 40 -2.88 7.98 -7.74
N ASN A 41 -3.81 7.75 -8.69
CA ASN A 41 -4.29 8.77 -9.63
C ASN A 41 -3.14 9.48 -10.38
N SER A 42 -2.23 8.73 -11.01
CA SER A 42 -0.95 9.22 -11.58
C SER A 42 -1.00 10.46 -12.51
N ALA A 43 -2.18 10.89 -12.97
CA ALA A 43 -2.36 12.14 -13.71
C ALA A 43 -2.40 13.39 -12.81
N SER A 44 -2.54 13.25 -11.49
CA SER A 44 -2.51 14.37 -10.53
C SER A 44 -1.06 14.76 -10.20
N GLU A 45 -0.80 16.06 -10.13
CA GLU A 45 0.51 16.62 -9.73
C GLU A 45 0.91 16.21 -8.30
N GLN A 46 -0.06 15.90 -7.43
CA GLN A 46 0.18 15.52 -6.03
C GLN A 46 0.36 14.01 -5.84
N SER A 47 0.21 13.21 -6.91
CA SER A 47 0.32 11.74 -6.84
C SER A 47 1.67 11.30 -6.28
N LYS A 48 2.75 11.97 -6.70
CA LYS A 48 4.10 11.68 -6.23
C LYS A 48 4.23 11.90 -4.73
N THR A 49 3.75 13.04 -4.21
CA THR A 49 3.83 13.37 -2.78
C THR A 49 2.99 12.43 -1.92
N VAL A 50 1.80 12.02 -2.39
CA VAL A 50 0.99 10.97 -1.73
C VAL A 50 1.76 9.65 -1.69
N GLY A 51 2.36 9.25 -2.82
CA GLY A 51 3.17 8.05 -2.94
C GLY A 51 4.40 8.05 -2.04
N GLU A 52 5.13 9.17 -1.95
CA GLU A 52 6.28 9.34 -1.07
C GLU A 52 5.91 9.23 0.41
N GLU A 53 4.77 9.79 0.82
CA GLU A 53 4.28 9.64 2.19
C GLU A 53 3.85 8.19 2.49
N MET A 54 3.21 7.49 1.54
CA MET A 54 2.93 6.06 1.68
C MET A 54 4.21 5.24 1.80
N LEU A 55 5.23 5.52 0.98
CA LEU A 55 6.54 4.87 1.08
C LEU A 55 7.19 5.11 2.43
N ARG A 56 7.11 6.32 2.97
CA ARG A 56 7.62 6.64 4.31
C ARG A 56 6.96 5.77 5.38
N GLN A 57 5.64 5.57 5.31
CA GLN A 57 4.92 4.71 6.25
C GLN A 57 5.22 3.21 6.03
N LEU A 58 5.30 2.77 4.77
CA LEU A 58 5.70 1.41 4.40
C LEU A 58 7.08 1.05 4.94
N ASN A 59 8.06 1.94 4.78
CA ASN A 59 9.42 1.72 5.24
C ASN A 59 9.49 1.58 6.78
N LYS A 60 8.69 2.36 7.52
CA LYS A 60 8.58 2.19 8.99
C LYS A 60 8.08 0.81 9.38
N ILE A 61 7.07 0.31 8.66
CA ILE A 61 6.52 -1.03 8.90
C ILE A 61 7.55 -2.09 8.52
N LEU A 62 8.20 -1.95 7.37
CA LEU A 62 9.26 -2.85 6.91
C LEU A 62 10.43 -2.90 7.90
N ASP A 63 10.87 -1.75 8.40
CA ASP A 63 11.93 -1.67 9.41
C ASP A 63 11.53 -2.41 10.69
N TRP A 64 10.28 -2.26 11.15
CA TRP A 64 9.80 -3.04 12.29
C TRP A 64 9.84 -4.56 12.02
N TRP A 65 9.39 -4.99 10.83
CA TRP A 65 9.42 -6.41 10.43
C TRP A 65 10.82 -7.00 10.30
N ARG A 66 11.86 -6.19 10.04
CA ARG A 66 13.26 -6.64 10.00
C ARG A 66 13.80 -7.07 11.36
N TYR A 67 13.22 -6.58 12.45
CA TYR A 67 13.72 -6.84 13.81
C TYR A 67 12.74 -7.59 14.70
N GLN A 68 11.43 -7.48 14.47
CA GLN A 68 10.44 -8.11 15.32
C GLN A 68 10.58 -9.65 15.28
N GLN A 69 10.52 -10.29 16.44
CA GLN A 69 10.54 -11.75 16.59
C GLN A 69 9.46 -12.22 17.56
N ILE A 70 8.39 -11.43 17.69
CA ILE A 70 7.31 -11.63 18.66
C ILE A 70 6.15 -12.36 17.98
N TYR A 71 5.84 -12.01 16.73
CA TYR A 71 4.67 -12.51 16.02
C TYR A 71 5.02 -13.09 14.64
N HIS A 72 4.43 -14.24 14.32
CA HIS A 72 4.26 -14.70 12.94
C HIS A 72 2.82 -14.45 12.53
N MET A 73 2.62 -13.79 11.38
CA MET A 73 1.30 -13.40 10.90
C MET A 73 1.00 -14.03 9.55
N TYR A 74 -0.13 -14.73 9.48
CA TYR A 74 -0.60 -15.37 8.27
C TYR A 74 -1.92 -14.75 7.83
N SER A 75 -2.09 -14.59 6.52
CA SER A 75 -3.32 -14.06 5.93
C SER A 75 -3.77 -12.68 6.47
N SER A 76 -2.83 -11.88 6.96
CA SER A 76 -3.07 -10.48 7.32
C SER A 76 -2.89 -9.57 6.11
N SER A 77 -3.43 -8.34 6.18
CA SER A 77 -3.41 -7.38 5.07
C SER A 77 -2.83 -6.04 5.50
N LEU A 78 -2.13 -5.36 4.58
CA LEU A 78 -1.89 -3.93 4.69
C LEU A 78 -3.03 -3.18 4.02
N LEU A 79 -3.67 -2.28 4.76
CA LEU A 79 -4.67 -1.35 4.24
C LEU A 79 -4.01 0.00 4.01
N LEU A 80 -3.90 0.39 2.75
CA LEU A 80 -3.41 1.70 2.31
C LEU A 80 -4.62 2.57 1.98
N THR A 81 -4.67 3.78 2.53
CA THR A 81 -5.74 4.74 2.31
C THR A 81 -5.19 6.15 2.20
N TYR A 82 -5.86 6.99 1.41
CA TYR A 82 -5.61 8.41 1.39
C TYR A 82 -6.89 9.19 1.04
N ASP A 83 -6.93 10.48 1.41
CA ASP A 83 -8.02 11.38 1.02
C ASP A 83 -7.83 11.85 -0.43
N ALA A 84 -8.77 11.54 -1.32
CA ALA A 84 -8.69 11.93 -2.72
C ALA A 84 -8.79 13.45 -2.94
N GLU A 85 -9.27 14.23 -1.95
CA GLU A 85 -9.28 15.70 -2.01
C GLU A 85 -7.85 16.26 -2.16
N VAL A 86 -6.85 15.64 -1.52
CA VAL A 86 -5.46 16.14 -1.58
C VAL A 86 -4.84 16.06 -2.97
N LEU A 87 -5.44 15.28 -3.86
CA LEU A 87 -5.02 15.19 -5.25
C LEU A 87 -5.58 16.31 -6.13
N ARG A 88 -6.63 16.99 -5.67
CA ARG A 88 -7.27 18.10 -6.40
C ARG A 88 -6.87 19.45 -5.83
N THR A 89 -6.68 19.54 -4.53
CA THR A 89 -6.38 20.80 -3.87
C THR A 89 -5.27 20.58 -2.85
N PRO A 90 -4.20 21.40 -2.87
CA PRO A 90 -3.18 21.35 -1.84
C PRO A 90 -3.81 21.50 -0.45
N SER A 91 -3.44 20.61 0.45
CA SER A 91 -3.91 20.64 1.83
C SER A 91 -2.97 21.51 2.68
N ASP A 92 -3.53 22.38 3.52
CA ASP A 92 -2.77 23.09 4.55
C ASP A 92 -2.28 22.16 5.67
N GLN A 93 -2.88 20.97 5.80
CA GLN A 93 -2.44 19.92 6.72
C GLN A 93 -1.26 19.14 6.14
N PRO A 94 -0.35 18.63 6.99
CA PRO A 94 0.71 17.72 6.58
C PRO A 94 0.17 16.50 5.80
N MET A 95 0.87 16.06 4.76
CA MET A 95 0.45 14.91 3.93
C MET A 95 0.21 13.64 4.75
N CYS A 96 0.96 13.45 5.85
CA CYS A 96 0.80 12.32 6.76
C CYS A 96 -0.56 12.25 7.48
N SER A 97 -1.31 13.36 7.54
CA SER A 97 -2.69 13.37 8.06
C SER A 97 -3.68 12.79 7.06
N ASN A 98 -3.35 12.87 5.77
CA ASN A 98 -4.21 12.46 4.66
C ASN A 98 -3.90 11.08 4.12
N VAL A 99 -2.78 10.48 4.54
CA VAL A 99 -2.33 9.14 4.14
C VAL A 99 -2.26 8.27 5.38
N ARG A 100 -2.86 7.08 5.31
CA ARG A 100 -2.83 6.11 6.40
C ARG A 100 -2.55 4.72 5.89
N LEU A 101 -1.60 4.07 6.55
CA LEU A 101 -1.23 2.68 6.34
C LEU A 101 -1.36 1.92 7.66
N ILE A 102 -2.19 0.87 7.67
CA ILE A 102 -2.41 0.04 8.85
C ILE A 102 -2.39 -1.44 8.50
N LEU A 103 -1.95 -2.25 9.47
CA LEU A 103 -2.04 -3.70 9.42
C LEU A 103 -3.39 -4.15 9.97
N ILE A 104 -4.06 -5.06 9.26
CA ILE A 104 -5.38 -5.58 9.61
C ILE A 104 -5.41 -7.11 9.48
N ASP A 105 -6.51 -7.72 9.90
CA ASP A 105 -6.79 -9.17 9.82
C ASP A 105 -5.84 -10.05 10.65
N PHE A 106 -6.01 -10.02 11.97
CA PHE A 106 -5.16 -10.75 12.94
C PHE A 106 -5.69 -12.13 13.36
N ALA A 107 -6.54 -12.75 12.55
CA ALA A 107 -7.16 -14.04 12.90
C ALA A 107 -6.15 -15.20 13.03
N HIS A 108 -4.99 -15.09 12.38
CA HIS A 108 -3.95 -16.13 12.34
C HIS A 108 -2.58 -15.56 12.74
N VAL A 109 -2.51 -15.01 13.95
CA VAL A 109 -1.26 -14.52 14.56
C VAL A 109 -0.78 -15.50 15.62
N PHE A 110 0.49 -15.88 15.55
CA PHE A 110 1.11 -16.87 16.44
C PHE A 110 2.40 -16.32 17.06
N PRO A 111 2.82 -16.82 18.24
CA PRO A 111 4.12 -16.50 18.80
C PRO A 111 5.25 -16.95 17.87
N ALA A 112 6.21 -16.06 17.63
CA ALA A 112 7.32 -16.32 16.72
C ALA A 112 8.52 -17.04 17.34
N ASN A 113 8.53 -17.27 18.66
CA ASN A 113 9.58 -17.99 19.39
C ASN A 113 11.01 -17.50 19.07
N ASN A 114 11.20 -16.17 19.04
CA ASN A 114 12.48 -15.51 18.72
C ASN A 114 12.97 -15.73 17.27
N ALA A 115 12.07 -16.07 16.34
CA ALA A 115 12.37 -16.17 14.91
C ALA A 115 11.72 -15.04 14.10
N LEU A 116 12.40 -14.57 13.05
CA LEU A 116 11.82 -13.60 12.12
C LEU A 116 10.68 -14.22 11.32
N ASP A 117 9.66 -13.43 11.00
CA ASP A 117 8.66 -13.79 10.01
C ASP A 117 9.18 -13.51 8.60
N LEU A 118 10.00 -14.43 8.08
CA LEU A 118 10.58 -14.29 6.74
C LEU A 118 9.52 -14.29 5.63
N ASN A 119 8.38 -14.97 5.85
CA ASN A 119 7.30 -15.01 4.87
C ASN A 119 6.67 -13.61 4.71
N TYR A 120 6.31 -12.97 5.83
CA TYR A 120 5.78 -11.62 5.81
C TYR A 120 6.80 -10.62 5.30
N LEU A 121 8.04 -10.69 5.80
CA LEU A 121 9.14 -9.80 5.43
C LEU A 121 9.42 -9.82 3.92
N ASN A 122 9.56 -11.01 3.32
CA ASN A 122 9.81 -11.13 1.88
C ASN A 122 8.65 -10.57 1.04
N GLY A 123 7.41 -10.80 1.49
CA GLY A 123 6.22 -10.26 0.82
C GLY A 123 6.16 -8.74 0.87
N LEU A 124 6.48 -8.15 2.03
CA LEU A 124 6.50 -6.70 2.23
C LEU A 124 7.65 -6.04 1.47
N ASP A 125 8.86 -6.59 1.56
CA ASP A 125 10.05 -6.07 0.87
C ASP A 125 9.82 -6.03 -0.65
N SER A 126 9.28 -7.10 -1.23
CA SER A 126 8.90 -7.14 -2.65
C SER A 126 7.85 -6.09 -3.01
N PHE A 127 6.87 -5.82 -2.13
CA PHE A 127 5.87 -4.79 -2.36
C PHE A 127 6.49 -3.40 -2.32
N VAL A 128 7.31 -3.09 -1.30
CA VAL A 128 8.01 -1.81 -1.15
C VAL A 128 8.91 -1.54 -2.35
N HIS A 129 9.63 -2.54 -2.85
CA HIS A 129 10.46 -2.41 -4.04
C HIS A 129 9.67 -1.98 -5.28
N ILE A 130 8.56 -2.66 -5.57
CA ILE A 130 7.69 -2.34 -6.72
C ILE A 130 7.04 -0.96 -6.54
N PHE A 131 6.53 -0.67 -5.34
CA PHE A 131 5.89 0.61 -5.04
C PHE A 131 6.89 1.77 -5.16
N THR A 132 8.14 1.57 -4.74
CA THR A 132 9.22 2.56 -4.90
C THR A 132 9.49 2.87 -6.37
N ALA A 133 9.58 1.84 -7.22
CA ALA A 133 9.75 2.04 -8.66
C ALA A 133 8.60 2.85 -9.26
N VAL A 134 7.34 2.55 -8.88
CA VAL A 134 6.17 3.29 -9.34
C VAL A 134 6.22 4.75 -8.91
N VAL A 135 6.49 5.04 -7.64
CA VAL A 135 6.53 6.43 -7.14
C VAL A 135 7.64 7.26 -7.78
N ASN A 136 8.78 6.64 -8.11
CA ASN A 136 9.86 7.33 -8.81
C ASN A 136 9.49 7.73 -10.25
N GLU A 137 8.56 7.02 -10.88
CA GLU A 137 8.04 7.30 -12.23
C GLU A 137 6.88 8.31 -12.26
N LEU A 138 6.27 8.62 -11.10
CA LEU A 138 5.26 9.67 -10.95
C LEU A 138 5.91 11.06 -10.96
#